data_AF-A0A261A4V7-F1
#
_entry.id   AF-A0A261A4V7-F1
#
_cell.length_a   1.000
_cell.length_b   1.000
_cell.length_c   1.000
_cell.angle_alpha   90.00
_cell.angle_beta   90.00
_cell.angle_gamma   90.00
#
_symmetry.space_group_name_H-M   'P 1'
#
loop_
_entity.id
_entity.type
_entity.pdbx_description
1 polymer ?
#
loop_
_entity_poly.entity_id
_entity_poly.type
_entity_poly.pdbx_seq_one_letter_code
_entity_poly.pdbx_strand_id
1 'polypeptide(L)'
;MNSYCSECTMRYRKLRLCVTCAVQAGVLKHDDKKKEFVLNVENNDIKAALQRAKKIAICGDCALDGPQHEGHKTMQLAVLENNLEDRIHEDGRSQCKKFTDKLKGAFNSLKKRFQRSDQLLAFDANCEVHHEGHTAQQSTVLQSNNEDQNTTSSEGRINQLQNIGCQTVLDLRNTLAETLKKLKNKRIQYNASPTEERKKDLKDYEEKIEQIMHDISLAAKKLDISNLINPILVTNRQQSAREPLLIGLFNPKDIVWTPHGRMPKSDYAMASNKLQTFIIGGLINGSWLQEVELYDTNTKSRKSCAPMERGRARTSAGFHKNKMYVAGGYNSSYMSSVEVFDPDHETWEDGPSLQRPRADGAVVSCNGALFVLGGFNGKQYEEKIEKLMEQTQKFEIVGEMQGSRARFGACEFRGRIYIAGGWNGTSDTLKSVRSYDPITNSWRDEPSMNNARKYFTLRATSNAIYAIRGCPDNINRNNKMEKFDVEGQKWDLVRQVSK
;
A
#
# COMPACT_ATOMS: atom_id res chain seq x y z
N MET A 1 -18.48 12.23 21.15
CA MET A 1 -18.25 12.15 22.61
C MET A 1 -19.23 13.10 23.28
N ASN A 2 -20.01 12.64 24.25
CA ASN A 2 -21.00 13.48 24.90
C ASN A 2 -20.35 14.31 26.00
N SER A 3 -20.15 15.59 25.74
CA SER A 3 -19.71 16.61 26.69
C SER A 3 -20.90 17.08 27.53
N TYR A 4 -20.66 17.27 28.83
CA TYR A 4 -21.66 17.73 29.79
C TYR A 4 -21.64 19.26 29.86
N CYS A 5 -22.77 19.87 30.19
CA CYS A 5 -22.81 21.30 30.51
C CYS A 5 -22.01 21.56 31.79
N SER A 6 -21.17 22.60 31.80
CA SER A 6 -20.37 22.96 32.98
C SER A 6 -21.21 23.40 34.18
N GLU A 7 -22.40 23.98 33.94
CA GLU A 7 -23.28 24.50 35.00
C GLU A 7 -24.24 23.44 35.56
N CYS A 8 -25.06 22.83 34.70
CA CYS A 8 -26.09 21.89 35.17
C CYS A 8 -25.64 20.43 35.13
N THR A 9 -24.44 20.12 34.62
CA THR A 9 -23.90 18.75 34.43
C THR A 9 -24.75 17.82 33.56
N MET A 10 -25.83 18.31 32.95
CA MET A 10 -26.69 17.55 32.06
C MET A 10 -26.03 17.34 30.69
N ARG A 11 -26.36 16.20 30.07
CA ARG A 11 -25.86 15.81 28.76
C ARG A 11 -26.70 16.50 27.68
N TYR A 12 -26.08 17.35 26.86
CA TYR A 12 -26.80 18.13 25.84
C TYR A 12 -26.12 18.04 24.47
N ARG A 13 -26.93 17.92 23.40
CA ARG A 13 -26.40 17.73 22.03
C ARG A 13 -25.89 19.02 21.37
N LYS A 14 -26.30 20.19 21.85
CA LYS A 14 -25.90 21.51 21.29
C LYS A 14 -25.26 22.37 22.36
N LEU A 15 -24.02 22.05 22.73
CA LEU A 15 -23.26 22.89 23.65
C LEU A 15 -22.84 24.21 23.00
N ARG A 16 -22.88 25.27 23.79
CA ARG A 16 -22.55 26.63 23.41
C ARG A 16 -21.41 27.16 24.28
N LEU A 17 -20.69 28.12 23.74
CA LEU A 17 -19.62 28.82 24.41
C LEU A 17 -19.96 30.31 24.46
N CYS A 18 -19.98 30.87 25.66
CA CYS A 18 -20.12 32.31 25.86
C CYS A 18 -18.81 33.01 25.46
N VAL A 19 -18.88 34.04 24.61
CA VAL A 19 -17.69 34.76 24.12
C VAL A 19 -16.92 35.40 25.29
N THR A 20 -17.61 36.03 26.24
CA THR A 20 -16.99 36.67 27.41
C THR A 20 -16.20 35.66 28.27
N CYS A 21 -16.84 34.55 28.65
CA CYS A 21 -16.20 33.47 29.42
C CYS A 21 -15.06 32.81 28.63
N ALA A 22 -15.17 32.69 27.31
CA ALA A 22 -14.13 32.15 26.46
C ALA A 22 -12.87 33.04 26.43
N VAL A 23 -13.03 34.36 26.46
CA VAL A 23 -11.90 35.29 26.56
C VAL A 23 -11.25 35.20 27.94
N GLN A 24 -12.04 35.20 29.01
CA GLN A 24 -11.52 35.06 30.38
C GLN A 24 -10.78 33.74 30.60
N ALA A 25 -11.27 32.64 30.02
CA ALA A 25 -10.63 31.33 30.10
C ALA A 25 -9.44 31.15 29.12
N GLY A 26 -9.05 32.20 28.39
CA GLY A 26 -7.94 32.15 27.43
C GLY A 26 -8.19 31.20 26.25
N VAL A 27 -9.45 31.01 25.87
CA VAL A 27 -9.87 30.27 24.66
C VAL A 27 -9.91 31.21 23.46
N LEU A 28 -10.41 32.44 23.64
CA LEU A 28 -10.43 33.49 22.62
C LEU A 28 -9.56 34.68 23.05
N LYS A 29 -9.05 35.42 22.07
CA LYS A 29 -8.40 36.73 22.25
C LYS A 29 -8.90 37.70 21.19
N HIS A 30 -8.84 39.00 21.47
CA HIS A 30 -9.19 40.01 20.49
C HIS A 30 -8.06 40.16 19.46
N ASP A 31 -8.38 40.14 18.16
CA ASP A 31 -7.45 40.50 17.09
C ASP A 31 -7.70 41.96 16.70
N ASP A 32 -6.84 42.84 17.18
CA ASP A 32 -6.95 44.29 16.96
C ASP A 32 -6.91 44.68 15.47
N LYS A 33 -6.29 43.85 14.60
CA LYS A 33 -6.21 44.13 13.16
C LYS A 33 -7.49 43.78 12.42
N LYS A 34 -8.16 42.71 12.83
CA LYS A 34 -9.41 42.24 12.20
C LYS A 34 -10.67 42.77 12.90
N LYS A 35 -10.52 43.37 14.08
CA LYS A 35 -11.62 43.80 14.96
C LYS A 35 -12.59 42.66 15.28
N GLU A 36 -12.06 41.45 15.44
CA GLU A 36 -12.83 40.23 15.72
C GLU A 36 -12.15 39.40 16.82
N PHE A 37 -12.92 38.54 17.49
CA PHE A 37 -12.35 37.57 18.44
C PHE A 37 -11.83 36.34 17.70
N VAL A 38 -10.54 36.05 17.87
CA VAL A 38 -9.85 34.89 17.30
C VAL A 38 -9.45 33.92 18.39
N LEU A 39 -9.18 32.66 18.03
CA LEU A 39 -8.76 31.66 19.00
C LEU A 39 -7.39 31.98 19.61
N ASN A 40 -7.25 31.87 20.93
CA ASN A 40 -5.98 32.02 21.61
C ASN A 40 -5.20 30.70 21.58
N VAL A 41 -4.50 30.45 20.47
CA VAL A 41 -3.65 29.27 20.26
C VAL A 41 -2.19 29.64 20.56
N GLU A 42 -1.82 29.71 21.83
CA GLU A 42 -0.41 29.81 22.22
C GLU A 42 0.32 28.50 21.82
N ASN A 43 1.47 28.62 21.16
CA ASN A 43 2.31 27.50 20.70
C ASN A 43 1.64 26.50 19.72
N ASN A 44 0.64 26.92 18.93
CA ASN A 44 -0.08 26.06 17.97
C ASN A 44 -0.80 24.84 18.61
N ASP A 45 -1.04 24.82 19.93
CA ASP A 45 -1.76 23.72 20.58
C ASP A 45 -3.29 23.91 20.52
N ILE A 46 -3.86 23.56 19.37
CA ILE A 46 -5.30 23.60 19.10
C ILE A 46 -6.07 22.64 20.03
N LYS A 47 -5.47 21.51 20.41
CA LYS A 47 -6.11 20.52 21.30
C LYS A 47 -6.27 21.08 22.71
N ALA A 48 -5.27 21.78 23.22
CA ALA A 48 -5.36 22.44 24.52
C ALA A 48 -6.46 23.53 24.53
N ALA A 49 -6.57 24.32 23.46
CA ALA A 49 -7.61 25.33 23.33
C ALA A 49 -9.02 24.71 23.27
N LEU A 50 -9.21 23.62 22.51
CA LEU A 50 -10.47 22.87 22.44
C LEU A 50 -10.84 22.21 23.77
N GLN A 51 -9.86 21.71 24.52
CA GLN A 51 -10.10 21.14 25.85
C GLN A 51 -10.54 22.21 26.85
N ARG A 52 -9.92 23.40 26.82
CA ARG A 52 -10.39 24.53 27.63
C ARG A 52 -11.82 24.93 27.25
N ALA A 53 -12.10 25.06 25.95
CA ALA A 53 -13.44 25.38 25.44
C ALA A 53 -14.50 24.36 25.91
N LYS A 54 -14.18 23.06 25.88
CA LYS A 54 -15.07 21.98 26.34
C LYS A 54 -15.37 22.04 27.84
N LYS A 55 -14.41 22.46 28.65
CA LYS A 55 -14.57 22.54 30.12
C LYS A 55 -15.55 23.63 30.55
N ILE A 56 -15.68 24.70 29.75
CA ILE A 56 -16.53 25.86 30.06
C ILE A 56 -17.76 25.95 29.15
N ALA A 57 -18.08 24.87 28.42
CA ALA A 57 -19.21 24.85 27.51
C ALA A 57 -20.53 24.58 28.26
N ILE A 58 -21.56 25.33 27.90
CA ILE A 58 -22.88 25.31 28.54
C ILE A 58 -23.97 24.79 27.59
N CYS A 59 -25.09 24.28 28.12
CA CYS A 59 -26.23 23.90 27.28
C CYS A 59 -27.03 25.14 26.82
N GLY A 60 -27.94 24.93 25.87
CA GLY A 60 -28.79 26.01 25.34
C GLY A 60 -29.62 26.71 26.42
N ASP A 61 -30.17 25.94 27.36
CA ASP A 61 -31.06 26.46 28.39
C ASP A 61 -30.27 27.25 29.45
N CYS A 62 -29.11 26.74 29.91
CA CYS A 62 -28.20 27.50 30.79
C CYS A 62 -27.62 28.76 30.13
N ALA A 63 -27.57 28.81 28.79
CA ALA A 63 -27.12 29.99 28.05
C ALA A 63 -28.22 31.05 27.90
N LEU A 64 -29.49 30.69 28.05
CA LEU A 64 -30.64 31.58 27.90
C LEU A 64 -31.21 32.02 29.26
N ASP A 65 -31.30 31.10 30.22
CA ASP A 65 -32.01 31.29 31.50
C ASP A 65 -31.06 31.47 32.71
N GLY A 66 -29.74 31.37 32.49
CA GLY A 66 -28.75 31.51 33.55
C GLY A 66 -28.40 32.98 33.83
N PRO A 67 -28.53 33.49 35.08
CA PRO A 67 -28.28 34.91 35.39
C PRO A 67 -26.82 35.34 35.16
N GLN A 68 -25.88 34.39 35.06
CA GLN A 68 -24.45 34.66 34.82
C GLN A 68 -24.10 34.83 33.34
N HIS A 69 -25.01 34.47 32.42
CA HIS A 69 -24.78 34.49 30.98
C HIS A 69 -25.88 35.23 30.21
N GLU A 70 -26.87 35.76 30.91
CA GLU A 70 -27.95 36.57 30.36
C GLU A 70 -27.37 37.76 29.57
N GLY A 71 -27.76 37.88 28.30
CA GLY A 71 -27.29 38.93 27.39
C GLY A 71 -25.91 38.70 26.72
N HIS A 72 -25.17 37.64 27.07
CA HIS A 72 -23.91 37.34 26.40
C HIS A 72 -24.10 36.68 25.02
N LYS A 73 -23.29 37.09 24.03
CA LYS A 73 -23.24 36.41 22.72
C LYS A 73 -22.65 35.01 22.87
N THR A 74 -23.29 34.03 22.25
CA THR A 74 -22.85 32.63 22.28
C THR A 74 -22.59 32.06 20.89
N MET A 75 -21.66 31.12 20.79
CA MET A 75 -21.39 30.34 19.59
C MET A 75 -21.51 28.85 19.87
N GLN A 76 -21.88 28.05 18.86
CA GLN A 76 -21.94 26.61 19.01
C GLN A 76 -20.53 26.02 19.02
N LEU A 77 -20.25 25.17 20.00
CA LEU A 77 -18.94 24.53 20.15
C LEU A 77 -18.56 23.70 18.91
N ALA A 78 -19.54 23.06 18.27
CA ALA A 78 -19.33 22.28 17.05
C ALA A 78 -18.85 23.14 15.86
N VAL A 79 -19.31 24.39 15.75
CA VAL A 79 -18.87 25.32 14.71
C VAL A 79 -17.42 25.75 14.93
N LEU A 80 -17.03 25.92 16.20
CA LEU A 80 -15.65 26.19 16.58
C LEU A 80 -14.72 25.01 16.27
N GLU A 81 -15.18 23.78 16.54
CA GLU A 81 -14.45 22.54 16.22
C GLU A 81 -14.19 22.42 14.72
N ASN A 82 -15.22 22.57 13.87
CA ASN A 82 -15.08 22.45 12.42
C ASN A 82 -14.10 23.49 11.84
N ASN A 83 -14.22 24.76 12.26
CA ASN A 83 -13.32 25.82 11.80
C ASN A 83 -11.85 25.61 12.22
N LEU A 84 -11.62 24.87 13.30
CA LEU A 84 -10.28 24.51 13.76
C LEU A 84 -9.71 23.32 13.00
N GLU A 85 -10.53 22.34 12.64
CA GLU A 85 -10.15 21.22 11.77
C GLU A 85 -9.69 21.71 10.38
N ASP A 86 -10.37 22.71 9.82
CA ASP A 86 -9.97 23.33 8.54
C ASP A 86 -8.61 24.04 8.62
N ARG A 87 -8.29 24.69 9.75
CA ARG A 87 -6.96 25.31 9.97
C ARG A 87 -5.85 24.30 10.20
N ILE A 88 -6.15 23.13 10.79
CA ILE A 88 -5.20 22.01 10.91
C ILE A 88 -4.74 21.54 9.53
N HIS A 89 -5.65 21.54 8.54
CA HIS A 89 -5.31 21.20 7.15
C HIS A 89 -4.34 22.19 6.48
N GLU A 90 -4.38 23.48 6.82
CA GLU A 90 -3.42 24.48 6.31
C GLU A 90 -2.05 24.41 7.00
N ASP A 91 -2.00 24.30 8.34
CA ASP A 91 -0.73 24.21 9.09
C ASP A 91 0.00 22.89 8.79
N GLY A 92 -0.74 21.80 8.59
CA GLY A 92 -0.22 20.50 8.15
C GLY A 92 0.50 20.57 6.79
N ARG A 93 -0.03 21.32 5.81
CA ARG A 93 0.64 21.54 4.50
C ARG A 93 1.95 22.31 4.65
N SER A 94 1.97 23.34 5.50
CA SER A 94 3.15 24.16 5.75
C SER A 94 4.26 23.39 6.47
N GLN A 95 3.89 22.57 7.47
CA GLN A 95 4.82 21.71 8.20
C GLN A 95 5.37 20.57 7.32
N CYS A 96 4.54 19.95 6.47
CA CYS A 96 5.00 18.96 5.49
C CYS A 96 6.00 19.55 4.49
N LYS A 97 5.78 20.79 4.02
CA LYS A 97 6.70 21.48 3.11
C LYS A 97 8.05 21.77 3.78
N LYS A 98 8.04 22.35 4.98
CA LYS A 98 9.27 22.63 5.77
C LYS A 98 10.05 21.35 6.11
N PHE A 99 9.35 20.26 6.45
CA PHE A 99 9.98 18.98 6.75
C PHE A 99 10.61 18.34 5.50
N THR A 100 9.91 18.40 4.36
CA THR A 100 10.42 17.92 3.06
C THR A 100 11.66 18.70 2.62
N ASP A 101 11.67 20.01 2.81
CA ASP A 101 12.80 20.87 2.45
C ASP A 101 14.00 20.62 3.38
N LYS A 102 13.76 20.39 4.69
CA LYS A 102 14.81 20.05 5.66
C LYS A 102 15.42 18.68 5.39
N LEU A 103 14.61 17.70 4.98
CA LEU A 103 15.08 16.37 4.57
C LEU A 103 15.86 16.40 3.25
N LYS A 104 15.40 17.16 2.25
CA LYS A 104 16.17 17.40 1.02
C LYS A 104 17.51 18.08 1.30
N GLY A 105 17.53 19.05 2.23
CA GLY A 105 18.75 19.70 2.69
C GLY A 105 19.73 18.74 3.36
N ALA A 106 19.25 17.92 4.30
CA ALA A 106 20.07 16.91 4.98
C ALA A 106 20.61 15.86 3.99
N PHE A 107 19.78 15.38 3.07
CA PHE A 107 20.16 14.43 2.02
C PHE A 107 21.21 15.01 1.07
N ASN A 108 21.05 16.26 0.63
CA ASN A 108 22.03 16.94 -0.22
C ASN A 108 23.35 17.21 0.51
N SER A 109 23.31 17.50 1.81
CA SER A 109 24.51 17.67 2.63
C SER A 109 25.24 16.34 2.86
N LEU A 110 24.52 15.23 3.01
CA LEU A 110 25.05 13.87 3.05
C LEU A 110 25.68 13.48 1.70
N LYS A 111 24.98 13.75 0.59
CA LYS A 111 25.46 13.51 -0.78
C LYS A 111 26.76 14.27 -1.08
N LYS A 112 26.87 15.54 -0.65
CA LYS A 112 28.09 16.35 -0.77
C LYS A 112 29.25 15.84 0.09
N ARG A 113 28.97 15.29 1.28
CA ARG A 113 30.00 14.68 2.15
C ARG A 113 30.51 13.34 1.61
N PHE A 114 29.63 12.55 1.01
CA PHE A 114 29.99 11.30 0.32
C PHE A 114 30.90 11.55 -0.90
N GLN A 115 30.61 12.59 -1.70
CA GLN A 115 31.47 12.99 -2.82
C GLN A 115 32.87 13.48 -2.38
N ARG A 116 32.99 14.05 -1.19
CA ARG A 116 34.31 14.44 -0.62
C ARG A 116 35.10 13.25 -0.09
N SER A 117 34.46 12.20 0.43
CA SER A 117 35.19 11.01 0.90
C SER A 117 35.74 10.17 -0.26
N ASP A 118 35.05 10.14 -1.40
CA ASP A 118 35.57 9.50 -2.62
C ASP A 118 36.76 10.28 -3.22
N GLN A 119 36.80 11.61 -3.08
CA GLN A 119 37.96 12.43 -3.49
C GLN A 119 39.17 12.27 -2.56
N LEU A 120 38.97 11.99 -1.27
CA LEU A 120 40.04 11.71 -0.31
C LEU A 120 40.67 10.32 -0.49
N LEU A 121 39.94 9.37 -1.10
CA LEU A 121 40.46 8.05 -1.48
C LEU A 121 41.22 8.06 -2.81
N ALA A 122 41.11 9.14 -3.60
CA ALA A 122 41.79 9.31 -4.87
C ALA A 122 43.15 10.04 -4.77
N PHE A 123 43.56 10.48 -3.57
CA PHE A 123 44.79 11.26 -3.39
C PHE A 123 46.05 10.41 -3.10
N ASP A 124 45.92 9.09 -2.94
CA ASP A 124 47.03 8.14 -2.71
C ASP A 124 47.36 7.25 -3.94
N ALA A 125 46.76 7.54 -5.11
CA ALA A 125 47.11 6.89 -6.37
C ALA A 125 47.63 7.96 -7.35
N ASN A 126 48.87 8.37 -7.12
CA ASN A 126 49.61 9.25 -8.01
C ASN A 126 49.87 8.62 -9.39
N CYS A 127 50.05 9.51 -10.36
CA CYS A 127 50.78 9.36 -11.63
C CYS A 127 50.02 8.90 -12.89
N GLU A 128 49.97 9.88 -13.81
CA GLU A 128 50.23 9.77 -15.26
C GLU A 128 49.05 9.83 -16.27
N VAL A 129 49.01 11.01 -16.93
CA VAL A 129 48.81 11.26 -18.38
C VAL A 129 47.39 11.63 -18.87
N HIS A 130 47.18 12.95 -18.95
CA HIS A 130 46.73 13.75 -20.12
C HIS A 130 45.50 13.34 -20.97
N HIS A 131 44.45 14.18 -20.99
CA HIS A 131 44.17 15.26 -21.98
C HIS A 131 42.66 15.64 -22.01
N GLU A 132 42.43 16.92 -21.66
CA GLU A 132 41.54 17.94 -22.28
C GLU A 132 40.17 17.61 -22.91
N GLY A 133 39.16 18.44 -22.58
CA GLY A 133 38.17 18.90 -23.57
C GLY A 133 36.73 19.18 -23.11
N HIS A 134 36.45 20.45 -22.79
CA HIS A 134 35.21 21.22 -23.09
C HIS A 134 33.90 21.12 -22.26
N THR A 135 33.79 22.08 -21.32
CA THR A 135 32.80 23.20 -21.20
C THR A 135 31.29 23.05 -21.50
N ALA A 136 30.50 23.08 -20.42
CA ALA A 136 29.42 24.03 -20.01
C ALA A 136 28.43 24.70 -21.01
N GLN A 137 27.12 24.64 -20.66
CA GLN A 137 26.15 25.75 -20.42
C GLN A 137 24.72 25.17 -20.25
N GLN A 138 24.06 25.24 -19.08
CA GLN A 138 23.27 26.33 -18.44
C GLN A 138 21.91 26.73 -19.09
N SER A 139 20.83 26.45 -18.33
CA SER A 139 19.69 27.37 -17.98
C SER A 139 18.64 27.71 -19.07
N THR A 140 17.34 27.96 -18.86
CA THR A 140 16.43 28.23 -17.72
C THR A 140 14.97 28.34 -18.23
N VAL A 141 13.99 27.84 -17.45
CA VAL A 141 12.72 28.48 -16.99
C VAL A 141 11.62 29.00 -17.97
N LEU A 142 10.45 28.32 -17.86
CA LEU A 142 9.02 28.75 -17.74
C LEU A 142 8.42 29.94 -18.54
N GLN A 143 7.30 29.66 -19.24
CA GLN A 143 5.90 30.11 -18.98
C GLN A 143 5.03 29.80 -20.23
N SER A 144 4.06 28.87 -20.20
CA SER A 144 2.68 28.90 -19.67
C SER A 144 1.62 29.53 -20.60
N ASN A 145 0.53 28.78 -20.81
CA ASN A 145 -0.89 29.13 -21.08
C ASN A 145 -1.45 28.47 -22.36
N ASN A 146 -2.63 27.85 -22.42
CA ASN A 146 -3.87 28.07 -21.67
C ASN A 146 -4.73 26.79 -21.51
N GLU A 147 -5.68 26.94 -20.61
CA GLU A 147 -6.69 26.05 -20.03
C GLU A 147 -7.71 25.46 -21.02
N ASP A 148 -8.23 24.25 -20.73
CA ASP A 148 -9.63 24.10 -20.27
C ASP A 148 -10.01 22.67 -19.81
N GLN A 149 -10.56 22.62 -18.59
CA GLN A 149 -11.67 21.81 -18.06
C GLN A 149 -11.70 20.27 -18.14
N ASN A 150 -11.45 19.62 -16.99
CA ASN A 150 -12.39 18.61 -16.47
C ASN A 150 -12.28 18.45 -14.94
N THR A 151 -13.45 18.46 -14.31
CA THR A 151 -13.70 18.57 -12.86
C THR A 151 -13.30 17.30 -12.09
N THR A 152 -12.20 17.36 -11.35
CA THR A 152 -11.91 16.41 -10.25
C THR A 152 -12.31 17.07 -8.93
N SER A 153 -13.14 16.39 -8.12
CA SER A 153 -13.56 16.88 -6.81
C SER A 153 -12.32 17.18 -5.94
N SER A 154 -12.43 18.18 -5.07
CA SER A 154 -11.40 18.59 -4.11
C SER A 154 -10.86 17.42 -3.27
N GLU A 155 -11.67 16.40 -3.01
CA GLU A 155 -11.27 15.15 -2.36
C GLU A 155 -10.32 14.28 -3.21
N GLY A 156 -10.50 14.23 -4.53
CA GLY A 156 -9.62 13.49 -5.45
C GLY A 156 -8.19 14.04 -5.47
N ARG A 157 -8.05 15.38 -5.41
CA ARG A 157 -6.76 16.06 -5.31
C ARG A 157 -6.09 15.88 -3.94
N ILE A 158 -6.86 15.87 -2.86
CA ILE A 158 -6.36 15.61 -1.49
C ILE A 158 -5.85 14.17 -1.38
N ASN A 159 -6.59 13.20 -1.94
CA ASN A 159 -6.18 11.80 -1.98
C ASN A 159 -4.92 11.60 -2.82
N GLN A 160 -4.82 12.22 -4.01
CA GLN A 160 -3.59 12.18 -4.82
C GLN A 160 -2.39 12.77 -4.09
N LEU A 161 -2.54 13.89 -3.39
CA LEU A 161 -1.45 14.54 -2.64
C LEU A 161 -1.02 13.74 -1.40
N GLN A 162 -1.96 13.12 -0.69
CA GLN A 162 -1.67 12.18 0.39
C GLN A 162 -0.97 10.92 -0.14
N ASN A 163 -1.37 10.43 -1.31
CA ASN A 163 -0.76 9.26 -1.97
C ASN A 163 0.69 9.51 -2.40
N ILE A 164 0.99 10.70 -2.95
CA ILE A 164 2.37 11.10 -3.29
C ILE A 164 3.23 11.20 -2.02
N GLY A 165 2.68 11.76 -0.94
CA GLY A 165 3.36 11.81 0.37
C GLY A 165 3.64 10.43 0.95
N CYS A 166 2.68 9.51 0.88
CA CYS A 166 2.82 8.14 1.39
C CYS A 166 3.85 7.32 0.61
N GLN A 167 3.83 7.43 -0.72
CA GLN A 167 4.78 6.73 -1.59
C GLN A 167 6.21 7.22 -1.36
N THR A 168 6.40 8.53 -1.27
CA THR A 168 7.70 9.15 -0.97
C THR A 168 8.27 8.66 0.37
N VAL A 169 7.43 8.60 1.41
CA VAL A 169 7.83 8.10 2.74
C VAL A 169 8.23 6.62 2.72
N LEU A 170 7.51 5.80 1.96
CA LEU A 170 7.81 4.36 1.81
C LEU A 170 9.12 4.13 1.04
N ASP A 171 9.34 4.88 -0.04
CA ASP A 171 10.55 4.76 -0.87
C ASP A 171 11.81 5.21 -0.11
N LEU A 172 11.70 6.29 0.68
CA LEU A 172 12.74 6.73 1.61
C LEU A 172 13.04 5.66 2.67
N ARG A 173 12.01 5.07 3.27
CA ARG A 173 12.19 3.99 4.27
C ARG A 173 12.92 2.78 3.68
N ASN A 174 12.54 2.35 2.48
CA ASN A 174 13.15 1.19 1.83
C ASN A 174 14.61 1.48 1.43
N THR A 175 14.88 2.66 0.86
CA THR A 175 16.24 3.08 0.48
C THR A 175 17.17 3.17 1.69
N LEU A 176 16.69 3.70 2.82
CA LEU A 176 17.46 3.77 4.07
C LEU A 176 17.69 2.39 4.69
N ALA A 177 16.70 1.50 4.64
CA ALA A 177 16.85 0.13 5.11
C ALA A 177 17.89 -0.66 4.30
N GLU A 178 17.90 -0.50 2.97
CA GLU A 178 18.93 -1.09 2.11
C GLU A 178 20.32 -0.51 2.39
N THR A 179 20.40 0.81 2.61
CA THR A 179 21.66 1.49 2.94
C THR A 179 22.21 1.00 4.29
N LEU A 180 21.34 0.88 5.31
CA LEU A 180 21.71 0.33 6.61
C LEU A 180 22.20 -1.13 6.49
N LYS A 181 21.53 -1.94 5.67
CA LYS A 181 21.95 -3.33 5.40
C LYS A 181 23.32 -3.38 4.72
N LYS A 182 23.57 -2.52 3.73
CA LYS A 182 24.89 -2.40 3.07
C LYS A 182 25.98 -1.96 4.05
N LEU A 183 25.68 -1.04 4.97
CA LEU A 183 26.61 -0.58 6.01
C LEU A 183 26.93 -1.67 7.04
N LYS A 184 25.91 -2.38 7.53
CA LYS A 184 26.09 -3.52 8.44
C LYS A 184 26.92 -4.64 7.78
N ASN A 185 26.68 -4.94 6.50
CA ASN A 185 27.48 -5.90 5.75
C ASN A 185 28.93 -5.42 5.55
N LYS A 186 29.15 -4.14 5.24
CA LYS A 186 30.50 -3.56 5.19
C LYS A 186 31.20 -3.65 6.54
N ARG A 187 30.51 -3.36 7.66
CA ARG A 187 31.06 -3.48 9.02
C ARG A 187 31.55 -4.90 9.32
N ILE A 188 30.79 -5.92 8.91
CA ILE A 188 31.19 -7.33 9.03
C ILE A 188 32.46 -7.61 8.21
N GLN A 189 32.59 -7.04 7.00
CA GLN A 189 33.79 -7.17 6.16
C GLN A 189 35.01 -6.40 6.71
N TYR A 190 34.81 -5.21 7.30
CA TYR A 190 35.90 -4.34 7.79
C TYR A 190 36.50 -4.75 9.13
N ASN A 191 35.83 -5.61 9.91
CA ASN A 191 36.37 -6.14 11.18
C ASN A 191 37.64 -7.00 11.01
N ALA A 192 38.14 -7.20 9.80
CA ALA A 192 39.40 -7.88 9.50
C ALA A 192 40.67 -6.99 9.65
N SER A 193 40.55 -5.65 9.62
CA SER A 193 41.58 -4.68 10.08
C SER A 193 41.14 -3.22 9.86
N PRO A 194 40.73 -2.50 10.93
CA PRO A 194 40.64 -1.03 10.83
C PRO A 194 41.13 -0.27 12.08
N THR A 195 41.58 0.97 11.87
CA THR A 195 41.87 1.96 12.91
C THR A 195 40.62 2.32 13.72
N GLU A 196 40.77 2.58 15.03
CA GLU A 196 39.67 2.83 15.96
C GLU A 196 38.76 4.01 15.58
N GLU A 197 39.31 5.04 14.90
CA GLU A 197 38.53 6.18 14.40
C GLU A 197 37.50 5.76 13.33
N ARG A 198 37.85 4.84 12.43
CA ARG A 198 36.93 4.36 11.37
C ARG A 198 35.77 3.55 11.94
N LYS A 199 36.01 2.77 13.00
CA LYS A 199 34.95 2.02 13.70
C LYS A 199 33.97 2.97 14.39
N LYS A 200 34.47 4.06 14.96
CA LYS A 200 33.66 5.09 15.62
C LYS A 200 32.76 5.82 14.62
N ASP A 201 33.30 6.25 13.49
CA ASP A 201 32.52 6.93 12.44
C ASP A 201 31.40 6.04 11.88
N LEU A 202 31.69 4.77 11.57
CA LEU A 202 30.70 3.81 11.09
C LEU A 202 29.56 3.59 12.09
N LYS A 203 29.88 3.53 13.39
CA LYS A 203 28.88 3.41 14.45
C LYS A 203 28.00 4.66 14.56
N ASP A 204 28.60 5.84 14.51
CA ASP A 204 27.90 7.13 14.47
C ASP A 204 26.94 7.25 13.27
N TYR A 205 27.32 6.68 12.11
CA TYR A 205 26.47 6.64 10.92
C TYR A 205 25.30 5.65 11.06
N GLU A 206 25.54 4.46 11.61
CA GLU A 206 24.47 3.49 11.89
C GLU A 206 23.43 4.06 12.85
N GLU A 207 23.87 4.70 13.94
CA GLU A 207 22.99 5.33 14.92
C GLU A 207 22.16 6.48 14.31
N LYS A 208 22.77 7.32 13.45
CA LYS A 208 22.05 8.39 12.75
C LYS A 208 21.01 7.86 11.76
N ILE A 209 21.32 6.79 11.02
CA ILE A 209 20.36 6.18 10.10
C ILE A 209 19.22 5.51 10.86
N GLU A 210 19.50 4.83 11.96
CA GLU A 210 18.49 4.23 12.83
C GLU A 210 17.57 5.29 13.45
N GLN A 211 18.11 6.44 13.85
CA GLN A 211 17.32 7.59 14.32
C GLN A 211 16.42 8.17 13.22
N ILE A 212 16.93 8.36 11.99
CA ILE A 212 16.13 8.84 10.85
C ILE A 212 15.02 7.84 10.52
N MET A 213 15.31 6.54 10.57
CA MET A 213 14.31 5.48 10.37
C MET A 213 13.23 5.49 11.47
N HIS A 214 13.61 5.77 12.71
CA HIS A 214 12.66 5.95 13.82
C HIS A 214 11.74 7.15 13.59
N ASP A 215 12.30 8.30 13.19
CA ASP A 215 11.54 9.53 12.93
C ASP A 215 10.59 9.37 11.73
N ILE A 216 11.03 8.68 10.67
CA ILE A 216 10.18 8.30 9.52
C ILE A 216 9.04 7.38 9.96
N SER A 217 9.30 6.42 10.85
CA SER A 217 8.29 5.52 11.40
C SER A 217 7.25 6.26 12.24
N LEU A 218 7.68 7.23 13.06
CA LEU A 218 6.81 8.13 13.81
C LEU A 218 5.99 9.04 12.89
N ALA A 219 6.60 9.60 11.85
CA ALA A 219 5.91 10.39 10.84
C ALA A 219 4.86 9.55 10.08
N ALA A 220 5.21 8.32 9.71
CA ALA A 220 4.29 7.38 9.08
C ALA A 220 3.11 6.99 9.99
N LYS A 221 3.34 6.86 11.31
CA LYS A 221 2.27 6.69 12.30
C LYS A 221 1.38 7.92 12.43
N LYS A 222 1.95 9.13 12.41
CA LYS A 222 1.20 10.41 12.46
C LYS A 222 0.39 10.68 11.18
N LEU A 223 0.87 10.19 10.03
CA LEU A 223 0.20 10.23 8.74
C LEU A 223 -0.80 9.08 8.53
N ASP A 224 -1.02 8.23 9.54
CA ASP A 224 -1.86 7.02 9.51
C ASP A 224 -1.50 6.00 8.41
N ILE A 225 -0.25 6.00 7.94
CA ILE A 225 0.27 5.12 6.88
C ILE A 225 0.35 3.66 7.36
N SER A 226 0.51 3.43 8.67
CA SER A 226 0.46 2.08 9.25
C SER A 226 -0.94 1.46 9.24
N ASN A 227 -2.00 2.27 9.07
CA ASN A 227 -3.37 1.80 8.97
C ASN A 227 -3.82 1.46 7.53
N LEU A 228 -2.99 1.75 6.51
CA LEU A 228 -3.17 1.39 5.10
C LEU A 228 -2.89 -0.09 4.80
N ILE A 229 -3.19 -1.00 5.74
CA ILE A 229 -3.43 -2.41 5.37
C ILE A 229 -4.86 -2.45 4.86
N ASN A 230 -5.04 -2.13 3.58
CA ASN A 230 -6.34 -2.16 2.95
C ASN A 230 -6.95 -3.56 3.10
N PRO A 231 -8.26 -3.65 3.39
CA PRO A 231 -8.95 -4.92 3.40
C PRO A 231 -8.74 -5.61 2.05
N ILE A 232 -8.27 -6.85 2.10
CA ILE A 232 -7.93 -7.67 0.94
C ILE A 232 -9.25 -8.11 0.31
N LEU A 233 -9.49 -7.70 -0.93
CA LEU A 233 -10.58 -8.27 -1.69
C LEU A 233 -10.32 -9.76 -1.94
N VAL A 234 -11.24 -10.59 -1.49
CA VAL A 234 -11.20 -12.03 -1.66
C VAL A 234 -12.46 -12.43 -2.39
N THR A 235 -12.30 -13.22 -3.44
CA THR A 235 -13.42 -13.64 -4.24
C THR A 235 -13.39 -15.14 -4.51
N ASN A 236 -14.56 -15.71 -4.75
CA ASN A 236 -14.63 -17.05 -5.33
C ASN A 236 -14.36 -16.92 -6.83
N ARG A 237 -13.37 -17.65 -7.34
CA ARG A 237 -13.06 -17.62 -8.78
C ARG A 237 -13.81 -18.68 -9.60
N GLN A 238 -14.46 -19.66 -8.93
CA GLN A 238 -15.24 -20.72 -9.56
C GLN A 238 -16.70 -20.71 -9.12
N GLN A 239 -17.62 -20.70 -10.09
CA GLN A 239 -19.06 -20.75 -9.89
C GLN A 239 -19.47 -22.16 -9.49
N SER A 240 -20.37 -22.29 -8.49
CA SER A 240 -20.99 -23.56 -8.13
C SER A 240 -22.50 -23.42 -8.28
N ALA A 241 -23.20 -24.48 -8.68
CA ALA A 241 -24.66 -24.45 -8.82
C ALA A 241 -25.41 -24.07 -7.53
N ARG A 242 -24.80 -24.27 -6.36
CA ARG A 242 -25.42 -24.06 -5.03
C ARG A 242 -25.19 -22.67 -4.43
N GLU A 243 -24.26 -21.87 -4.97
CA GLU A 243 -23.97 -20.53 -4.45
C GLU A 243 -23.45 -19.60 -5.55
N PRO A 244 -23.91 -18.33 -5.58
CA PRO A 244 -23.37 -17.33 -6.50
C PRO A 244 -21.87 -17.11 -6.26
N LEU A 245 -21.17 -16.60 -7.26
CA LEU A 245 -19.82 -16.09 -7.06
C LEU A 245 -19.89 -14.90 -6.12
N LEU A 246 -19.10 -14.93 -5.04
CA LEU A 246 -19.11 -13.90 -4.02
C LEU A 246 -17.81 -13.11 -4.08
N ILE A 247 -17.96 -11.80 -3.95
CA ILE A 247 -16.89 -10.88 -3.61
C ILE A 247 -17.02 -10.52 -2.14
N GLY A 248 -15.91 -10.50 -1.41
CA GLY A 248 -15.90 -10.07 -0.02
C GLY A 248 -14.57 -9.48 0.39
N LEU A 249 -14.58 -8.69 1.45
CA LEU A 249 -13.39 -8.04 1.98
C LEU A 249 -12.90 -8.82 3.19
N PHE A 250 -11.65 -9.24 3.14
CA PHE A 250 -10.92 -9.76 4.29
C PHE A 250 -10.15 -8.61 4.94
N ASN A 251 -10.50 -8.23 6.17
CA ASN A 251 -9.71 -7.29 6.95
C ASN A 251 -8.65 -8.05 7.77
N PRO A 252 -7.34 -7.89 7.50
CA PRO A 252 -6.30 -8.56 8.28
C PRO A 252 -6.23 -8.14 9.74
N LYS A 253 -6.75 -6.96 10.10
CA LYS A 253 -6.77 -6.46 11.49
C LYS A 253 -7.74 -7.27 12.34
N ASP A 254 -8.96 -7.42 11.85
CA ASP A 254 -10.03 -8.10 12.58
C ASP A 254 -10.06 -9.60 12.26
N ILE A 255 -9.31 -10.01 11.25
CA ILE A 255 -9.27 -11.36 10.68
C ILE A 255 -10.67 -11.84 10.25
N VAL A 256 -11.51 -10.90 9.79
CA VAL A 256 -12.89 -11.15 9.35
C VAL A 256 -12.97 -11.02 7.83
N TRP A 257 -13.60 -12.01 7.19
CA TRP A 257 -14.04 -11.92 5.81
C TRP A 257 -15.54 -11.57 5.78
N THR A 258 -15.90 -10.50 5.05
CA THR A 258 -17.28 -10.03 4.92
C THR A 258 -17.72 -10.09 3.46
N PRO A 259 -18.83 -10.77 3.12
CA PRO A 259 -19.39 -10.74 1.76
C PRO A 259 -19.89 -9.32 1.42
N HIS A 260 -19.55 -8.82 0.24
CA HIS A 260 -19.91 -7.47 -0.23
C HIS A 260 -20.60 -7.46 -1.60
N GLY A 261 -20.97 -8.62 -2.14
CA GLY A 261 -21.80 -8.69 -3.32
C GLY A 261 -21.61 -9.97 -4.12
N ARG A 262 -22.30 -10.02 -5.26
CA ARG A 262 -22.17 -11.10 -6.25
C ARG A 262 -21.27 -10.66 -7.40
N MET A 263 -20.54 -11.62 -7.96
CA MET A 263 -19.82 -11.46 -9.22
C MET A 263 -20.62 -12.13 -10.34
N PRO A 264 -20.93 -11.41 -11.43
CA PRO A 264 -21.68 -11.98 -12.56
C PRO A 264 -20.80 -12.84 -13.49
N LYS A 265 -19.48 -12.74 -13.38
CA LYS A 265 -18.49 -13.39 -14.25
C LYS A 265 -17.62 -14.38 -13.49
N SER A 266 -17.23 -15.50 -14.10
CA SER A 266 -16.30 -16.50 -13.54
C SER A 266 -14.87 -16.30 -14.05
N ASP A 267 -13.90 -17.01 -13.45
CA ASP A 267 -12.53 -17.14 -13.98
C ASP A 267 -11.79 -15.82 -14.24
N TYR A 268 -12.18 -14.75 -13.55
CA TYR A 268 -11.49 -13.48 -13.59
C TYR A 268 -10.22 -13.52 -12.73
N ALA A 269 -9.27 -12.65 -13.06
CA ALA A 269 -8.10 -12.42 -12.26
C ALA A 269 -8.32 -11.28 -11.26
N MET A 270 -7.45 -11.22 -10.26
CA MET A 270 -7.39 -10.12 -9.32
C MET A 270 -5.96 -9.67 -9.16
N ALA A 271 -5.74 -8.37 -9.17
CA ALA A 271 -4.46 -7.77 -8.82
C ALA A 271 -4.72 -6.67 -7.79
N SER A 272 -3.89 -6.59 -6.77
CA SER A 272 -3.97 -5.52 -5.78
C SER A 272 -2.60 -5.02 -5.40
N ASN A 273 -2.44 -3.70 -5.41
CA ASN A 273 -1.33 -3.03 -4.76
C ASN A 273 -1.77 -2.59 -3.35
N LYS A 274 -1.03 -1.69 -2.69
CA LYS A 274 -1.39 -1.21 -1.35
C LYS A 274 -2.64 -0.31 -1.34
N LEU A 275 -2.97 0.29 -2.47
CA LEU A 275 -3.97 1.35 -2.60
C LEU A 275 -5.24 0.89 -3.33
N GLN A 276 -5.09 0.03 -4.32
CA GLN A 276 -6.14 -0.30 -5.29
C GLN A 276 -6.23 -1.82 -5.49
N THR A 277 -7.44 -2.28 -5.78
CA THR A 277 -7.71 -3.65 -6.18
C THR A 277 -8.50 -3.69 -7.47
N PHE A 278 -8.01 -4.46 -8.43
CA PHE A 278 -8.61 -4.61 -9.74
C PHE A 278 -9.16 -6.02 -9.93
N ILE A 279 -10.28 -6.10 -10.63
CA ILE A 279 -10.94 -7.33 -11.09
C ILE A 279 -10.84 -7.33 -12.61
N ILE A 280 -10.26 -8.38 -13.17
CA ILE A 280 -9.74 -8.33 -14.54
C ILE A 280 -10.27 -9.49 -15.36
N GLY A 281 -10.90 -9.17 -16.48
CA GLY A 281 -11.44 -10.13 -17.44
C GLY A 281 -12.45 -11.08 -16.82
N GLY A 282 -12.41 -12.33 -17.28
CA GLY A 282 -13.30 -13.40 -16.86
C GLY A 282 -14.16 -13.92 -18.00
N LEU A 283 -15.17 -14.71 -17.65
CA LEU A 283 -16.09 -15.34 -18.58
C LEU A 283 -17.53 -15.04 -18.16
N ILE A 284 -18.37 -14.64 -19.11
CA ILE A 284 -19.81 -14.56 -18.93
C ILE A 284 -20.51 -15.19 -20.14
N ASN A 285 -21.40 -16.16 -19.91
CA ASN A 285 -22.17 -16.83 -20.96
C ASN A 285 -21.32 -17.33 -22.16
N GLY A 286 -20.09 -17.80 -21.89
CA GLY A 286 -19.17 -18.27 -22.92
C GLY A 286 -18.33 -17.17 -23.60
N SER A 287 -18.57 -15.89 -23.32
CA SER A 287 -17.80 -14.77 -23.84
C SER A 287 -16.66 -14.37 -22.89
N TRP A 288 -15.44 -14.28 -23.42
CA TRP A 288 -14.26 -13.81 -22.70
C TRP A 288 -14.25 -12.29 -22.61
N LEU A 289 -14.06 -11.76 -21.41
CA LEU A 289 -14.22 -10.34 -21.11
C LEU A 289 -12.90 -9.58 -21.20
N GLN A 290 -12.97 -8.38 -21.77
CA GLN A 290 -11.92 -7.34 -21.74
C GLN A 290 -12.03 -6.45 -20.49
N GLU A 291 -13.17 -6.51 -19.81
CA GLU A 291 -13.54 -5.60 -18.73
C GLU A 291 -12.56 -5.64 -17.56
N VAL A 292 -12.17 -4.45 -17.10
CA VAL A 292 -11.40 -4.25 -15.88
C VAL A 292 -12.18 -3.34 -14.96
N GLU A 293 -12.36 -3.76 -13.71
CA GLU A 293 -13.08 -2.99 -12.69
C GLU A 293 -12.13 -2.67 -11.53
N LEU A 294 -12.08 -1.41 -11.12
CA LEU A 294 -11.48 -0.99 -9.86
C LEU A 294 -12.50 -1.19 -8.74
N TYR A 295 -12.11 -1.93 -7.71
CA TYR A 295 -12.90 -2.06 -6.49
C TYR A 295 -12.49 -0.98 -5.48
N ASP A 296 -13.41 -0.08 -5.17
CA ASP A 296 -13.23 0.92 -4.12
C ASP A 296 -13.67 0.33 -2.78
N THR A 297 -12.70 0.16 -1.88
CA THR A 297 -12.92 -0.41 -0.55
C THR A 297 -13.75 0.50 0.37
N ASN A 298 -13.73 1.82 0.14
CA ASN A 298 -14.44 2.79 0.97
C ASN A 298 -15.93 2.79 0.63
N THR A 299 -16.24 2.92 -0.67
CA THR A 299 -17.62 2.92 -1.17
C THR A 299 -18.18 1.50 -1.34
N LYS A 300 -17.34 0.47 -1.24
CA LYS A 300 -17.67 -0.95 -1.49
C LYS A 300 -18.28 -1.16 -2.87
N SER A 301 -17.89 -0.33 -3.83
CA SER A 301 -18.42 -0.32 -5.19
C SER A 301 -17.36 -0.71 -6.20
N ARG A 302 -17.81 -1.09 -7.40
CA ARG A 302 -16.94 -1.37 -8.56
C ARG A 302 -17.09 -0.23 -9.55
N LYS A 303 -15.98 0.33 -10.00
CA LYS A 303 -15.91 1.32 -11.07
C LYS A 303 -15.28 0.68 -12.29
N SER A 304 -15.91 0.80 -13.46
CA SER A 304 -15.30 0.37 -14.72
C SER A 304 -14.06 1.20 -15.03
N CYS A 305 -13.01 0.53 -15.50
CA CYS A 305 -11.78 1.14 -16.00
C CYS A 305 -11.70 0.98 -17.53
N ALA A 306 -10.64 1.53 -18.14
CA ALA A 306 -10.31 1.25 -19.52
C ALA A 306 -10.20 -0.28 -19.74
N PRO A 307 -10.84 -0.84 -20.77
CA PRO A 307 -10.81 -2.28 -21.03
C PRO A 307 -9.44 -2.71 -21.57
N MET A 308 -9.09 -3.97 -21.32
CA MET A 308 -8.00 -4.64 -22.05
C MET A 308 -8.31 -4.67 -23.56
N GLU A 309 -7.28 -4.75 -24.38
CA GLU A 309 -7.42 -4.97 -25.82
C GLU A 309 -8.04 -6.34 -26.11
N ARG A 310 -7.63 -7.37 -25.37
CA ARG A 310 -8.04 -8.76 -25.61
C ARG A 310 -8.92 -9.27 -24.49
N GLY A 311 -10.01 -9.95 -24.84
CA GLY A 311 -10.86 -10.63 -23.86
C GLY A 311 -10.17 -11.88 -23.35
N ARG A 312 -10.13 -12.09 -22.02
CA ARG A 312 -9.38 -13.20 -21.40
C ARG A 312 -10.12 -13.75 -20.17
N ALA A 313 -10.14 -15.06 -20.01
CA ALA A 313 -10.46 -15.73 -18.75
C ALA A 313 -9.24 -16.52 -18.24
N ARG A 314 -9.27 -16.94 -16.96
CA ARG A 314 -8.20 -17.72 -16.32
C ARG A 314 -6.81 -17.06 -16.43
N THR A 315 -6.80 -15.73 -16.55
CA THR A 315 -5.57 -14.95 -16.66
C THR A 315 -4.91 -14.77 -15.29
N SER A 316 -3.65 -14.34 -15.30
CA SER A 316 -2.89 -14.04 -14.09
C SER A 316 -2.54 -12.57 -14.10
N ALA A 317 -2.71 -11.88 -12.96
CA ALA A 317 -2.43 -10.46 -12.87
C ALA A 317 -1.65 -10.11 -11.61
N GLY A 318 -0.75 -9.15 -11.70
CA GLY A 318 0.07 -8.70 -10.58
C GLY A 318 0.65 -7.31 -10.82
N PHE A 319 0.90 -6.59 -9.74
CA PHE A 319 1.54 -5.28 -9.79
C PHE A 319 3.06 -5.40 -9.77
N HIS A 320 3.72 -4.58 -10.59
CA HIS A 320 5.15 -4.42 -10.61
C HIS A 320 5.49 -2.98 -11.00
N LYS A 321 6.30 -2.29 -10.17
CA LYS A 321 6.68 -0.87 -10.38
C LYS A 321 5.48 0.02 -10.72
N ASN A 322 4.42 -0.08 -9.92
CA ASN A 322 3.14 0.62 -10.04
C ASN A 322 2.30 0.32 -11.29
N LYS A 323 2.82 -0.44 -12.27
CA LYS A 323 2.03 -0.93 -13.39
C LYS A 323 1.43 -2.30 -13.09
N MET A 324 0.25 -2.58 -13.65
CA MET A 324 -0.42 -3.87 -13.52
C MET A 324 -0.16 -4.70 -14.77
N TYR A 325 0.46 -5.87 -14.60
CA TYR A 325 0.73 -6.80 -15.67
C TYR A 325 -0.34 -7.89 -15.68
N VAL A 326 -1.01 -8.07 -16.81
CA VAL A 326 -1.97 -9.13 -17.06
C VAL A 326 -1.37 -10.10 -18.05
N ALA A 327 -0.97 -11.27 -17.58
CA ALA A 327 -0.18 -12.22 -18.34
C ALA A 327 -0.95 -13.51 -18.64
N GLY A 328 -0.97 -13.87 -19.92
CA GLY A 328 -1.57 -15.10 -20.41
C GLY A 328 -3.11 -15.09 -20.30
N GLY A 329 -3.65 -16.25 -19.95
CA GLY A 329 -5.09 -16.53 -19.93
C GLY A 329 -5.53 -17.38 -21.11
N TYR A 330 -6.85 -17.43 -21.31
CA TYR A 330 -7.50 -18.25 -22.31
C TYR A 330 -8.65 -17.50 -22.98
N ASN A 331 -8.68 -17.52 -24.30
CA ASN A 331 -9.73 -16.91 -25.12
C ASN A 331 -10.04 -17.73 -26.38
N SER A 332 -10.33 -19.03 -26.21
CA SER A 332 -10.34 -20.12 -27.21
C SER A 332 -8.97 -20.76 -27.45
N SER A 333 -7.88 -20.02 -27.23
CA SER A 333 -6.52 -20.53 -27.20
C SER A 333 -5.80 -20.10 -25.91
N TYR A 334 -4.76 -20.83 -25.52
CA TYR A 334 -3.89 -20.44 -24.42
C TYR A 334 -2.98 -19.29 -24.88
N MET A 335 -2.93 -18.22 -24.10
CA MET A 335 -2.30 -16.97 -24.51
C MET A 335 -0.90 -16.84 -23.89
N SER A 336 0.03 -16.30 -24.67
CA SER A 336 1.32 -15.81 -24.18
C SER A 336 1.38 -14.29 -24.06
N SER A 337 0.41 -13.57 -24.64
CA SER A 337 0.40 -12.12 -24.62
C SER A 337 0.26 -11.57 -23.20
N VAL A 338 0.93 -10.45 -22.98
CA VAL A 338 0.92 -9.71 -21.72
C VAL A 338 0.43 -8.31 -22.05
N GLU A 339 -0.54 -7.81 -21.28
CA GLU A 339 -1.00 -6.43 -21.36
C GLU A 339 -0.63 -5.71 -20.07
N VAL A 340 -0.17 -4.47 -20.19
CA VAL A 340 0.30 -3.66 -19.07
C VAL A 340 -0.61 -2.46 -18.93
N PHE A 341 -1.20 -2.31 -17.75
CA PHE A 341 -2.04 -1.17 -17.41
C PHE A 341 -1.27 -0.19 -16.55
N ASP A 342 -1.26 1.06 -16.97
CA ASP A 342 -0.80 2.20 -16.18
C ASP A 342 -2.00 2.83 -15.46
N PRO A 343 -2.15 2.63 -14.14
CA PRO A 343 -3.29 3.16 -13.41
C PRO A 343 -3.26 4.68 -13.23
N ASP A 344 -2.09 5.33 -13.39
CA ASP A 344 -1.97 6.79 -13.24
C ASP A 344 -2.47 7.51 -14.51
N HIS A 345 -2.29 6.87 -15.67
CA HIS A 345 -2.74 7.39 -16.97
C HIS A 345 -4.03 6.74 -17.48
N GLU A 346 -4.51 5.69 -16.81
CA GLU A 346 -5.64 4.84 -17.24
C GLU A 346 -5.47 4.26 -18.66
N THR A 347 -4.23 3.95 -19.06
CA THR A 347 -3.91 3.43 -20.39
C THR A 347 -3.40 1.99 -20.37
N TRP A 348 -3.63 1.29 -21.47
CA TRP A 348 -3.10 -0.05 -21.72
C TRP A 348 -2.03 0.00 -22.81
N GLU A 349 -0.99 -0.81 -22.64
CA GLU A 349 0.03 -1.07 -23.65
C GLU A 349 0.29 -2.57 -23.76
N ASP A 350 0.69 -3.02 -24.95
CA ASP A 350 1.18 -4.37 -25.13
C ASP A 350 2.53 -4.54 -24.42
N GLY A 351 2.59 -5.50 -23.51
CA GLY A 351 3.80 -5.90 -22.81
C GLY A 351 4.58 -6.98 -23.56
N PRO A 352 5.79 -7.32 -23.07
CA PRO A 352 6.54 -8.42 -23.64
C PRO A 352 5.81 -9.74 -23.44
N SER A 353 5.64 -10.49 -24.53
CA SER A 353 4.98 -11.79 -24.48
C SER A 353 5.78 -12.80 -23.68
N LEU A 354 5.08 -13.70 -22.99
CA LEU A 354 5.65 -14.89 -22.38
C LEU A 354 6.24 -15.80 -23.46
N GLN A 355 7.31 -16.52 -23.13
CA GLN A 355 7.87 -17.54 -24.02
C GLN A 355 6.92 -18.72 -24.18
N ARG A 356 6.13 -19.01 -23.14
CA ARG A 356 5.20 -20.14 -23.13
C ARG A 356 3.77 -19.68 -22.78
N PRO A 357 2.78 -19.96 -23.65
CA PRO A 357 1.39 -19.59 -23.36
C PRO A 357 0.87 -20.36 -22.15
N ARG A 358 0.10 -19.71 -21.30
CA ARG A 358 -0.40 -20.33 -20.06
C ARG A 358 -1.67 -19.66 -19.56
N ALA A 359 -2.53 -20.44 -18.94
CA ALA A 359 -3.65 -19.99 -18.11
C ALA A 359 -3.52 -20.57 -16.70
N ASP A 360 -4.28 -20.05 -15.75
CA ASP A 360 -4.35 -20.57 -14.38
C ASP A 360 -2.99 -20.55 -13.62
N GLY A 361 -2.07 -19.65 -14.01
CA GLY A 361 -0.77 -19.44 -13.37
C GLY A 361 -0.80 -18.39 -12.26
N ALA A 362 0.35 -17.78 -12.01
CA ALA A 362 0.50 -16.64 -11.10
C ALA A 362 1.51 -15.61 -11.61
N VAL A 363 1.21 -14.33 -11.40
CA VAL A 363 2.13 -13.20 -11.61
C VAL A 363 2.47 -12.64 -10.24
N VAL A 364 3.75 -12.64 -9.86
CA VAL A 364 4.21 -12.23 -8.53
C VAL A 364 5.41 -11.31 -8.68
N SER A 365 5.36 -10.13 -8.04
CA SER A 365 6.57 -9.31 -7.88
C SER A 365 7.28 -9.68 -6.58
N CYS A 366 8.59 -9.91 -6.66
CA CYS A 366 9.44 -10.28 -5.53
C CYS A 366 10.82 -9.65 -5.68
N ASN A 367 11.34 -9.02 -4.62
CA ASN A 367 12.65 -8.34 -4.59
C ASN A 367 12.90 -7.41 -5.80
N GLY A 368 11.88 -6.64 -6.19
CA GLY A 368 12.00 -5.69 -7.29
C GLY A 368 12.03 -6.31 -8.69
N ALA A 369 11.71 -7.60 -8.84
CA ALA A 369 11.52 -8.26 -10.13
C ALA A 369 10.08 -8.80 -10.28
N LEU A 370 9.67 -9.08 -11.51
CA LEU A 370 8.36 -9.68 -11.83
C LEU A 370 8.56 -11.11 -12.34
N PHE A 371 7.80 -12.04 -11.77
CA PHE A 371 7.85 -13.47 -12.10
C PHE A 371 6.48 -13.97 -12.54
N VAL A 372 6.48 -14.90 -13.49
CA VAL A 372 5.32 -15.65 -13.94
C VAL A 372 5.58 -17.14 -13.73
N LEU A 373 4.71 -17.79 -12.96
CA LEU A 373 4.89 -19.17 -12.52
C LEU A 373 3.67 -20.01 -12.84
N GLY A 374 3.89 -21.29 -13.12
CA GLY A 374 2.85 -22.31 -13.11
C GLY A 374 1.86 -22.18 -14.26
N GLY A 375 0.72 -22.84 -14.06
CA GLY A 375 -0.42 -22.81 -14.98
C GLY A 375 -0.46 -24.02 -15.90
N PHE A 376 -1.30 -23.92 -16.92
CA PHE A 376 -1.52 -24.96 -17.93
C PHE A 376 -1.54 -24.32 -19.31
N ASN A 377 -0.86 -24.96 -20.27
CA ASN A 377 -0.70 -24.44 -21.64
C ASN A 377 -1.60 -25.15 -22.68
N GLY A 378 -2.48 -26.06 -22.23
CA GLY A 378 -3.31 -26.89 -23.11
C GLY A 378 -2.77 -28.30 -23.35
N LYS A 379 -1.48 -28.53 -23.10
CA LYS A 379 -0.81 -29.83 -23.26
C LYS A 379 -0.26 -30.35 -21.94
N GLN A 380 0.39 -29.48 -21.16
CA GLN A 380 1.05 -29.82 -19.90
C GLN A 380 0.96 -28.67 -18.91
N TYR A 381 1.20 -28.99 -17.64
CA TYR A 381 1.38 -27.98 -16.61
C TYR A 381 2.72 -27.27 -16.83
N GLU A 382 2.72 -25.94 -16.74
CA GLU A 382 3.93 -25.16 -16.97
C GLU A 382 4.77 -25.09 -15.71
N GLU A 383 5.97 -25.66 -15.77
CA GLU A 383 6.92 -25.67 -14.67
C GLU A 383 7.96 -24.56 -14.82
N LYS A 384 8.16 -24.03 -16.03
CA LYS A 384 9.14 -22.96 -16.27
C LYS A 384 8.71 -21.66 -15.57
N ILE A 385 9.63 -21.10 -14.79
CA ILE A 385 9.52 -19.79 -14.16
C ILE A 385 10.08 -18.76 -15.12
N GLU A 386 9.24 -17.82 -15.53
CA GLU A 386 9.65 -16.72 -16.39
C GLU A 386 9.80 -15.43 -15.57
N LYS A 387 10.87 -14.67 -15.81
CA LYS A 387 11.15 -13.39 -15.15
C LYS A 387 11.25 -12.28 -16.19
N LEU A 388 10.66 -11.13 -15.89
CA LEU A 388 10.83 -9.94 -16.72
C LEU A 388 12.25 -9.38 -16.56
N MET A 389 12.97 -9.30 -17.67
CA MET A 389 14.29 -8.69 -17.77
C MET A 389 14.14 -7.25 -18.22
N GLU A 390 14.44 -6.32 -17.33
CA GLU A 390 14.16 -4.89 -17.55
C GLU A 390 15.02 -4.28 -18.66
N GLN A 391 16.24 -4.76 -18.82
CA GLN A 391 17.17 -4.26 -19.83
C GLN A 391 16.74 -4.65 -21.24
N THR A 392 16.21 -5.86 -21.40
CA THR A 392 15.83 -6.41 -22.71
C THR A 392 14.34 -6.28 -23.00
N GLN A 393 13.53 -5.91 -21.99
CA GLN A 393 12.07 -5.91 -22.04
C GLN A 393 11.55 -7.25 -22.57
N LYS A 394 12.03 -8.37 -22.01
CA LYS A 394 11.62 -9.73 -22.38
C LYS A 394 11.41 -10.59 -21.14
N PHE A 395 10.52 -11.56 -21.25
CA PHE A 395 10.45 -12.65 -20.28
C PHE A 395 11.51 -13.70 -20.60
N GLU A 396 12.32 -14.04 -19.60
CA GLU A 396 13.36 -15.07 -19.69
C GLU A 396 13.09 -16.19 -18.68
N ILE A 397 13.37 -17.43 -19.09
CA ILE A 397 13.26 -18.59 -18.21
C ILE A 397 14.44 -18.55 -17.23
N VAL A 398 14.14 -18.45 -15.94
CA VAL A 398 15.15 -18.34 -14.87
C VAL A 398 15.22 -19.54 -13.94
N GLY A 399 14.28 -20.47 -14.07
CA GLY A 399 14.23 -21.66 -13.23
C GLY A 399 12.99 -22.49 -13.51
N GLU A 400 12.79 -23.49 -12.67
CA GLU A 400 11.69 -24.43 -12.77
C GLU A 400 11.01 -24.58 -11.42
N MET A 401 9.69 -24.73 -11.43
CA MET A 401 8.90 -25.04 -10.25
C MET A 401 9.14 -26.48 -9.84
N GLN A 402 9.34 -26.69 -8.54
CA GLN A 402 9.23 -28.03 -7.99
C GLN A 402 7.75 -28.37 -7.76
N GLY A 403 7.21 -29.25 -8.61
CA GLY A 403 5.82 -29.70 -8.56
C GLY A 403 4.89 -28.80 -9.36
N SER A 404 4.56 -29.26 -10.56
CA SER A 404 3.60 -28.67 -11.50
C SER A 404 2.28 -28.36 -10.82
N ARG A 405 1.71 -27.20 -11.11
CA ARG A 405 0.40 -26.81 -10.58
C ARG A 405 -0.23 -25.66 -11.36
N ALA A 406 -1.55 -25.73 -11.48
CA ALA A 406 -2.43 -24.66 -11.93
C ALA A 406 -3.44 -24.31 -10.82
N ARG A 407 -4.07 -23.13 -10.91
CA ARG A 407 -5.16 -22.69 -10.00
C ARG A 407 -4.75 -22.61 -8.54
N PHE A 408 -3.45 -22.49 -8.31
CA PHE A 408 -2.83 -22.35 -7.00
C PHE A 408 -2.89 -20.89 -6.54
N GLY A 409 -2.64 -20.67 -5.26
CA GLY A 409 -2.41 -19.34 -4.71
C GLY A 409 -0.91 -19.04 -4.68
N ALA A 410 -0.52 -17.80 -4.96
CA ALA A 410 0.85 -17.36 -4.87
C ALA A 410 0.97 -15.95 -4.27
N CYS A 411 2.02 -15.70 -3.50
CA CYS A 411 2.35 -14.37 -2.98
C CYS A 411 3.83 -14.24 -2.63
N GLU A 412 4.34 -13.02 -2.64
CA GLU A 412 5.64 -12.70 -2.03
C GLU A 412 5.47 -12.58 -0.52
N PHE A 413 6.42 -13.14 0.24
CA PHE A 413 6.52 -12.91 1.67
C PHE A 413 7.98 -13.04 2.14
N ARG A 414 8.51 -11.97 2.76
CA ARG A 414 9.88 -11.91 3.30
C ARG A 414 10.94 -12.27 2.24
N GLY A 415 10.77 -11.80 1.01
CA GLY A 415 11.72 -11.97 -0.09
C GLY A 415 11.70 -13.33 -0.77
N ARG A 416 10.70 -14.17 -0.49
CA ARG A 416 10.46 -15.47 -1.16
C ARG A 416 9.07 -15.48 -1.80
N ILE A 417 8.92 -16.27 -2.86
CA ILE A 417 7.63 -16.50 -3.53
C ILE A 417 7.03 -17.79 -2.97
N TYR A 418 5.92 -17.67 -2.26
CA TYR A 418 5.17 -18.82 -1.76
C TYR A 418 4.13 -19.25 -2.78
N ILE A 419 4.02 -20.56 -2.99
CA ILE A 419 2.96 -21.20 -3.78
C ILE A 419 2.22 -22.20 -2.87
N ALA A 420 0.90 -22.22 -2.93
CA ALA A 420 0.09 -23.08 -2.09
C ALA A 420 -1.06 -23.70 -2.87
N GLY A 421 -1.32 -24.98 -2.59
CA GLY A 421 -2.42 -25.73 -3.18
C GLY A 421 -2.38 -25.81 -4.71
N GLY A 422 -3.56 -25.77 -5.33
CA GLY A 422 -3.76 -25.91 -6.76
C GLY A 422 -3.98 -27.35 -7.20
N TRP A 423 -3.82 -27.59 -8.50
CA TRP A 423 -4.05 -28.88 -9.13
C TRP A 423 -2.94 -29.19 -10.13
N ASN A 424 -2.45 -30.43 -10.12
CA ASN A 424 -1.32 -30.90 -10.93
C ASN A 424 -1.71 -32.01 -11.92
N GLY A 425 -3.00 -32.25 -12.12
CA GLY A 425 -3.51 -33.28 -13.04
C GLY A 425 -3.72 -34.66 -12.41
N THR A 426 -3.38 -34.84 -11.13
CA THR A 426 -3.77 -36.04 -10.35
C THR A 426 -5.23 -35.96 -9.89
N SER A 427 -5.80 -37.03 -9.31
CA SER A 427 -7.19 -37.03 -8.83
C SER A 427 -7.47 -35.98 -7.75
N ASP A 428 -6.44 -35.60 -6.98
CA ASP A 428 -6.62 -34.86 -5.74
C ASP A 428 -6.12 -33.41 -5.86
N THR A 429 -6.86 -32.48 -5.23
CA THR A 429 -6.42 -31.09 -5.06
C THR A 429 -5.30 -31.03 -4.02
N LEU A 430 -4.30 -30.18 -4.27
CA LEU A 430 -3.14 -30.06 -3.40
C LEU A 430 -3.44 -29.23 -2.14
N LYS A 431 -2.81 -29.64 -1.03
CA LYS A 431 -2.65 -28.83 0.20
C LYS A 431 -1.21 -28.39 0.44
N SER A 432 -0.25 -28.93 -0.33
CA SER A 432 1.18 -28.65 -0.20
C SER A 432 1.50 -27.17 -0.42
N VAL A 433 2.45 -26.66 0.36
CA VAL A 433 2.99 -25.31 0.24
C VAL A 433 4.48 -25.40 -0.04
N ARG A 434 4.99 -24.56 -0.92
CA ARG A 434 6.42 -24.44 -1.22
C ARG A 434 6.81 -22.99 -1.32
N SER A 435 8.06 -22.66 -1.02
CA SER A 435 8.61 -21.32 -1.22
C SER A 435 9.85 -21.34 -2.11
N TYR A 436 9.89 -20.40 -3.05
CA TYR A 436 11.00 -20.19 -3.98
C TYR A 436 11.80 -18.96 -3.56
N ASP A 437 13.11 -19.11 -3.49
CA ASP A 437 14.05 -18.02 -3.30
C ASP A 437 14.63 -17.58 -4.64
N PRO A 438 14.24 -16.41 -5.16
CA PRO A 438 14.74 -15.92 -6.44
C PRO A 438 16.22 -15.51 -6.42
N ILE A 439 16.83 -15.35 -5.24
CA ILE A 439 18.25 -14.99 -5.10
C ILE A 439 19.12 -16.24 -5.26
N THR A 440 18.71 -17.34 -4.62
CA THR A 440 19.46 -18.61 -4.64
C THR A 440 18.95 -19.62 -5.67
N ASN A 441 17.87 -19.29 -6.37
CA ASN A 441 17.17 -20.18 -7.30
C ASN A 441 16.82 -21.54 -6.67
N SER A 442 16.38 -21.52 -5.40
CA SER A 442 16.13 -22.74 -4.62
C SER A 442 14.70 -22.81 -4.11
N TRP A 443 14.19 -24.03 -4.03
CA TRP A 443 12.88 -24.34 -3.47
C TRP A 443 13.01 -24.93 -2.07
N ARG A 444 12.00 -24.68 -1.26
CA ARG A 444 11.85 -25.27 0.07
C ARG A 444 10.41 -25.76 0.25
N ASP A 445 10.25 -26.96 0.79
CA ASP A 445 8.96 -27.44 1.27
C ASP A 445 8.56 -26.66 2.53
N GLU A 446 7.35 -26.13 2.52
CA GLU A 446 6.77 -25.40 3.65
C GLU A 446 5.67 -26.26 4.29
N PRO A 447 5.29 -25.97 5.55
CA PRO A 447 4.17 -26.62 6.20
C PRO A 447 2.92 -26.59 5.31
N SER A 448 2.32 -27.76 5.10
CA SER A 448 1.12 -27.88 4.27
C SER A 448 -0.08 -27.22 4.92
N MET A 449 -1.00 -26.67 4.11
CA MET A 449 -2.30 -26.22 4.61
C MET A 449 -3.07 -27.39 5.22
N ASN A 450 -3.99 -27.09 6.14
CA ASN A 450 -4.89 -28.09 6.72
C ASN A 450 -5.87 -28.65 5.68
N ASN A 451 -6.29 -27.82 4.73
CA ASN A 451 -7.25 -28.20 3.70
C ASN A 451 -6.68 -28.00 2.30
N ALA A 452 -7.01 -28.93 1.40
CA ALA A 452 -6.72 -28.80 -0.03
C ALA A 452 -7.56 -27.66 -0.64
N ARG A 453 -6.95 -26.86 -1.53
CA ARG A 453 -7.59 -25.68 -2.13
C ARG A 453 -7.09 -25.43 -3.55
N LYS A 454 -8.02 -25.18 -4.47
CA LYS A 454 -7.81 -24.52 -5.77
C LYS A 454 -8.75 -23.33 -5.93
N TYR A 455 -8.44 -22.43 -6.85
CA TYR A 455 -9.23 -21.21 -7.13
C TYR A 455 -9.41 -20.27 -5.91
N PHE A 456 -8.41 -20.23 -5.03
CA PHE A 456 -8.45 -19.48 -3.77
C PHE A 456 -7.51 -18.28 -3.78
N THR A 457 -7.66 -17.38 -2.82
CA THR A 457 -6.73 -16.25 -2.66
C THR A 457 -5.66 -16.60 -1.64
N LEU A 458 -4.39 -16.56 -2.04
CA LEU A 458 -3.26 -16.56 -1.13
C LEU A 458 -2.72 -15.13 -1.04
N ARG A 459 -2.66 -14.58 0.16
CA ARG A 459 -2.23 -13.19 0.35
C ARG A 459 -1.33 -13.05 1.57
N ALA A 460 -0.18 -12.43 1.34
CA ALA A 460 0.72 -12.03 2.40
C ALA A 460 0.33 -10.68 2.99
N THR A 461 0.56 -10.55 4.30
CA THR A 461 0.61 -9.30 5.06
C THR A 461 2.04 -9.09 5.54
N SER A 462 2.30 -8.05 6.34
CA SER A 462 3.63 -7.85 6.94
C SER A 462 4.07 -9.03 7.82
N ASN A 463 3.11 -9.75 8.44
CA ASN A 463 3.41 -10.69 9.51
C ASN A 463 2.99 -12.13 9.20
N ALA A 464 2.06 -12.36 8.27
CA ALA A 464 1.52 -13.69 8.00
C ALA A 464 1.00 -13.84 6.57
N ILE A 465 0.85 -15.09 6.14
CA ILE A 465 0.20 -15.46 4.88
C ILE A 465 -1.20 -16.01 5.19
N TYR A 466 -2.19 -15.61 4.41
CA TYR A 466 -3.57 -16.07 4.55
C TYR A 466 -4.00 -16.83 3.30
N ALA A 467 -4.56 -18.02 3.50
CA ALA A 467 -5.24 -18.81 2.47
C ALA A 467 -6.74 -18.68 2.68
N ILE A 468 -7.42 -18.04 1.73
CA ILE A 468 -8.80 -17.59 1.90
C ILE A 468 -9.67 -18.17 0.79
N ARG A 469 -10.73 -18.86 1.22
CA ARG A 469 -11.72 -19.55 0.36
C ARG A 469 -11.10 -20.65 -0.52
N GLY A 470 -11.68 -20.88 -1.71
CA GLY A 470 -11.34 -21.96 -2.62
C GLY A 470 -12.26 -23.16 -2.53
N CYS A 471 -11.89 -24.20 -3.25
CA CYS A 471 -12.58 -25.48 -3.25
C CYS A 471 -11.56 -26.63 -3.18
N PRO A 472 -11.82 -27.70 -2.39
CA PRO A 472 -11.04 -28.92 -2.43
C PRO A 472 -11.38 -29.79 -3.65
N ASP A 473 -12.56 -29.65 -4.23
CA ASP A 473 -13.03 -30.42 -5.38
C ASP A 473 -14.02 -29.58 -6.21
N ASN A 474 -14.70 -30.19 -7.19
CA ASN A 474 -15.62 -29.45 -8.07
C ASN A 474 -17.01 -29.20 -7.46
N ILE A 475 -17.29 -29.76 -6.27
CA ILE A 475 -18.62 -29.82 -5.66
C ILE A 475 -18.64 -29.02 -4.35
N ASN A 476 -17.61 -29.18 -3.52
CA ASN A 476 -17.49 -28.61 -2.19
C ASN A 476 -16.73 -27.28 -2.23
N ARG A 477 -17.24 -26.27 -1.51
CA ARG A 477 -16.50 -25.03 -1.25
C ARG A 477 -15.90 -25.06 0.13
N ASN A 478 -14.67 -24.57 0.24
CA ASN A 478 -14.02 -24.36 1.52
C ASN A 478 -14.19 -22.90 1.96
N ASN A 479 -15.06 -22.66 2.94
CA ASN A 479 -15.26 -21.33 3.51
C ASN A 479 -14.32 -21.04 4.69
N LYS A 480 -13.53 -22.02 5.14
CA LYS A 480 -12.56 -21.83 6.22
C LYS A 480 -11.39 -21.02 5.71
N MET A 481 -10.87 -20.13 6.54
CA MET A 481 -9.65 -19.38 6.28
C MET A 481 -8.51 -19.94 7.11
N GLU A 482 -7.31 -19.96 6.55
CA GLU A 482 -6.12 -20.43 7.24
C GLU A 482 -5.06 -19.33 7.26
N LYS A 483 -4.39 -19.18 8.39
CA LYS A 483 -3.27 -18.26 8.59
C LYS A 483 -2.01 -19.08 8.79
N PHE A 484 -0.97 -18.79 8.02
CA PHE A 484 0.35 -19.34 8.24
C PHE A 484 1.03 -18.60 9.39
N ASP A 485 1.24 -19.31 10.50
CA ASP A 485 2.09 -18.89 11.59
C ASP A 485 3.54 -19.19 11.23
N VAL A 486 4.31 -18.13 11.02
CA VAL A 486 5.71 -18.20 10.59
C VAL A 486 6.61 -18.66 11.73
N GLU A 487 6.28 -18.32 12.98
CA GLU A 487 7.07 -18.70 14.15
C GLU A 487 6.80 -20.16 14.52
N GLY A 488 5.52 -20.54 14.56
CA GLY A 488 5.10 -21.92 14.83
C GLY A 488 5.21 -22.88 13.64
N GLN A 489 5.58 -22.41 12.44
CA GLN A 489 5.68 -23.21 11.21
C GLN A 489 4.44 -24.09 10.96
N LYS A 490 3.26 -23.48 11.06
CA LYS A 490 1.98 -24.20 10.91
C LYS A 490 0.89 -23.33 10.33
N TRP A 491 -0.13 -23.98 9.80
CA TRP A 491 -1.36 -23.30 9.39
C TRP A 491 -2.40 -23.41 10.49
N ASP A 492 -2.86 -22.28 11.00
CA ASP A 492 -3.95 -22.22 11.97
C ASP A 492 -5.26 -21.84 11.29
N LEU A 493 -6.34 -22.53 11.64
CA LEU A 493 -7.68 -22.18 11.20
C LEU A 493 -8.11 -20.87 11.88
N VAL A 494 -8.41 -19.87 11.06
CA VAL A 494 -8.99 -18.63 11.59
C VAL A 494 -10.48 -18.86 11.83
N ARG A 495 -10.91 -18.74 13.09
CA ARG A 495 -12.33 -18.68 13.45
C ARG A 495 -12.91 -17.35 12.96
N GLN A 496 -13.94 -17.41 12.12
CA GLN A 496 -14.71 -16.21 11.79
C GLN A 496 -15.38 -15.72 13.08
N VAL A 497 -15.12 -14.47 13.46
CA VAL A 497 -15.90 -13.82 14.51
C VAL A 497 -17.29 -13.59 13.93
N SER A 498 -18.28 -14.34 14.41
CA SER A 498 -19.69 -14.07 14.11
C SER A 498 -20.03 -12.69 14.66
N LYS A 499 -20.48 -11.77 13.78
CA LYS A 499 -21.08 -10.51 14.22
C LYS A 499 -22.46 -10.74 14.81
#